data_AF-A0A955LGZ0-F1
#
_entry.id   AF-A0A955LGZ0-F1
#
_cell.length_a   1.000
_cell.length_b   1.000
_cell.length_c   1.000
_cell.angle_alpha   90.00
_cell.angle_beta   90.00
_cell.angle_gamma   90.00
#
_symmetry.space_group_name_H-M   'P 1'
#
loop_
_entity.id
_entity.type
_entity.pdbx_description
1 polymer ?
#
loop_
_entity_poly.entity_id
_entity_poly.type
_entity_poly.pdbx_seq_one_letter_code
_entity_poly.pdbx_strand_id
1 'polypeptide(L)'
;LTKKMAEDLAEFLQEQGLKVTYLHADVETLDRSDILDNLRRGVYDVVVGINLLREGLDLPEVSLVAILEADKEGFLRSETSLVQTMGRAARHVDGKVIMYADTQTGSMKRAIDEINRRRKIQDDYNQAHNITPVSISKPFRDKIIERQETDNLKKQRFKKDLTDIIEVKDAATVNDLIQKLEKEMKKAAKDLDFEKAAYIRDRIQEIQEEGFNH
;
A
#
# COMPACT_ATOMS: atom_id res chain seq x y z
N LEU A 1 18.45 5.76 10.76
CA LEU A 1 17.12 6.38 10.87
C LEU A 1 16.25 5.58 11.83
N THR A 2 15.86 6.15 12.96
CA THR A 2 14.88 5.54 13.88
C THR A 2 13.45 5.80 13.40
N LYS A 3 12.45 5.13 14.01
CA LYS A 3 11.01 5.40 13.79
C LYS A 3 10.68 6.86 13.97
N LYS A 4 11.10 7.42 15.10
CA LYS A 4 10.91 8.82 15.43
C LYS A 4 11.51 9.75 14.38
N MET A 5 12.76 9.53 13.96
CA MET A 5 13.37 10.38 12.93
C MET A 5 12.65 10.32 11.58
N ALA A 6 12.06 9.18 11.22
CA ALA A 6 11.31 9.04 9.98
C ALA A 6 9.97 9.77 10.04
N GLU A 7 9.31 9.71 11.20
CA GLU A 7 8.07 10.47 11.49
C GLU A 7 8.35 11.97 11.50
N ASP A 8 9.34 12.42 12.28
CA ASP A 8 9.75 13.83 12.38
C ASP A 8 10.13 14.40 11.01
N LEU A 9 10.82 13.62 10.16
CA LEU A 9 11.18 14.05 8.81
C LEU A 9 9.95 14.15 7.89
N ALA A 10 9.02 13.19 7.97
CA ALA A 10 7.81 13.24 7.17
C ALA A 10 6.96 14.46 7.54
N GLU A 11 6.80 14.73 8.84
CA GLU A 11 6.09 15.90 9.36
C GLU A 11 6.78 17.20 8.90
N PHE A 12 8.09 17.31 9.07
CA PHE A 12 8.84 18.47 8.61
C PHE A 12 8.63 18.74 7.11
N LEU A 13 8.71 17.71 6.26
CA LEU A 13 8.52 17.88 4.82
C LEU A 13 7.07 18.28 4.48
N GLN A 14 6.08 17.78 5.22
CA GLN A 14 4.68 18.21 5.09
C GLN A 14 4.50 19.69 5.47
N GLU A 15 5.15 20.14 6.55
CA GLU A 15 5.15 21.56 6.95
C GLU A 15 5.79 22.47 5.90
N GLN A 16 6.78 21.96 5.15
CA GLN A 16 7.36 22.67 4.00
C GLN A 16 6.47 22.63 2.74
N GLY A 17 5.28 22.03 2.82
CA GLY A 17 4.30 21.99 1.72
C GLY A 17 4.50 20.86 0.72
N LEU A 18 5.33 19.86 1.02
CA LEU A 18 5.52 18.69 0.17
C LEU A 18 4.47 17.62 0.45
N LYS A 19 4.01 16.92 -0.59
CA LYS A 19 3.08 15.80 -0.45
C LYS A 19 3.83 14.55 0.01
N VAL A 20 3.95 14.39 1.31
CA VAL A 20 4.77 13.31 1.91
C VAL A 20 3.89 12.32 2.66
N THR A 21 4.29 11.05 2.62
CA THR A 21 3.71 10.00 3.45
C THR A 21 4.80 9.20 4.16
N TYR A 22 4.52 8.80 5.40
CA TYR A 22 5.41 7.95 6.18
C TYR A 22 4.98 6.49 6.04
N LEU A 23 5.91 5.62 5.64
CA LEU A 23 5.69 4.19 5.52
C LEU A 23 6.36 3.44 6.68
N HIS A 24 5.54 3.03 7.65
CA HIS A 24 5.99 2.26 8.80
C HIS A 24 6.12 0.76 8.48
N ALA A 25 6.96 0.03 9.23
CA ALA A 25 7.21 -1.39 9.04
C ALA A 25 6.01 -2.26 9.47
N ASP A 26 5.18 -1.73 10.37
CA ASP A 26 4.00 -2.40 10.95
C ASP A 26 2.71 -2.08 10.17
N VAL A 27 2.79 -1.32 9.08
CA VAL A 27 1.65 -1.05 8.19
C VAL A 27 1.19 -2.37 7.56
N GLU A 28 -0.12 -2.63 7.58
CA GLU A 28 -0.68 -3.83 6.95
C GLU A 28 -0.32 -3.89 5.47
N THR A 29 -0.24 -5.11 4.92
CA THR A 29 0.23 -5.32 3.53
C THR A 29 -0.69 -4.62 2.50
N LEU A 30 -1.98 -4.48 2.80
CA LEU A 30 -2.95 -3.78 1.95
C LEU A 30 -2.70 -2.27 1.95
N ASP A 31 -2.61 -1.65 3.12
CA ASP A 31 -2.34 -0.23 3.29
C ASP A 31 -1.01 0.20 2.64
N ARG A 32 0.00 -0.67 2.68
CA ARG A 32 1.28 -0.44 1.99
C ARG A 32 1.10 -0.36 0.47
N SER A 33 0.30 -1.25 -0.13
CA SER A 33 0.07 -1.22 -1.58
C SER A 33 -0.60 0.09 -2.00
N ASP A 34 -1.57 0.55 -1.21
CA ASP A 34 -2.33 1.77 -1.50
C ASP A 34 -1.44 3.01 -1.38
N ILE A 35 -0.55 3.08 -0.39
CA ILE A 35 0.44 4.16 -0.26
C ILE A 35 1.35 4.23 -1.49
N LEU A 36 1.81 3.09 -1.99
CA LEU A 36 2.69 3.03 -3.16
C LEU A 36 1.94 3.37 -4.44
N ASP A 37 0.71 2.91 -4.62
CA ASP A 37 -0.13 3.30 -5.75
C ASP A 37 -0.43 4.80 -5.74
N ASN A 38 -0.66 5.39 -4.56
CA ASN A 38 -0.82 6.83 -4.38
C ASN A 38 0.46 7.62 -4.73
N LEU A 39 1.65 7.08 -4.41
CA LEU A 39 2.91 7.67 -4.88
C LEU A 39 2.99 7.63 -6.41
N ARG A 40 2.66 6.49 -7.04
CA ARG A 40 2.68 6.39 -8.52
C ARG A 40 1.68 7.33 -9.19
N ARG A 41 0.53 7.56 -8.55
CA ARG A 41 -0.52 8.48 -9.04
C ARG A 41 -0.21 9.96 -8.76
N GLY A 42 0.87 10.29 -8.07
CA GLY A 42 1.24 11.67 -7.71
C GLY A 42 0.37 12.29 -6.61
N VAL A 43 -0.33 11.46 -5.83
CA VAL A 43 -0.99 11.88 -4.59
C VAL A 43 0.07 12.22 -3.54
N TYR A 44 1.15 11.44 -3.51
CA TYR A 44 2.37 11.77 -2.79
C TYR A 44 3.51 11.97 -3.79
N ASP A 45 4.44 12.84 -3.44
CA ASP A 45 5.70 13.05 -4.17
C ASP A 45 6.89 12.40 -3.44
N VAL A 46 6.75 12.16 -2.12
CA VAL A 46 7.81 11.60 -1.27
C VAL A 46 7.25 10.52 -0.34
N VAL A 47 7.99 9.40 -0.22
CA VAL A 47 7.75 8.39 0.82
C VAL A 47 8.96 8.33 1.73
N VAL A 48 8.75 8.52 3.03
CA VAL A 48 9.79 8.38 4.06
C VAL A 48 9.60 7.04 4.77
N GLY A 49 10.69 6.31 5.03
CA GLY A 49 10.62 5.10 5.85
C GLY A 49 11.98 4.48 6.15
N ILE A 50 11.99 3.56 7.12
CA ILE A 50 13.21 2.93 7.64
C ILE A 50 13.64 1.74 6.77
N ASN A 51 12.69 0.84 6.55
CA ASN A 51 12.84 -0.34 5.71
C ASN A 51 11.75 -0.30 4.65
N LEU A 52 11.96 0.55 3.66
CA LEU A 52 11.05 0.70 2.53
C LEU A 52 11.02 -0.57 1.64
N LEU A 53 11.72 -1.64 2.00
CA LEU A 53 11.98 -2.78 1.15
C LEU A 53 11.41 -4.09 1.73
N ARG A 54 10.21 -4.44 1.25
CA ARG A 54 9.87 -5.84 1.00
C ARG A 54 9.89 -6.06 -0.52
N GLU A 55 9.89 -7.33 -0.94
CA GLU A 55 9.78 -7.69 -2.35
C GLU A 55 8.56 -7.00 -2.99
N GLY A 56 8.69 -6.56 -4.25
CA GLY A 56 7.58 -5.98 -5.01
C GLY A 56 7.50 -4.44 -5.12
N LEU A 57 8.43 -3.67 -4.54
CA LEU A 57 8.53 -2.22 -4.81
C LEU A 57 9.10 -1.97 -6.21
N ASP A 58 8.23 -1.76 -7.19
CA ASP A 58 8.55 -1.48 -8.58
C ASP A 58 7.88 -0.16 -8.98
N LEU A 59 8.65 0.92 -8.88
CA LEU A 59 8.18 2.30 -9.03
C LEU A 59 9.03 3.00 -10.09
N PRO A 60 8.70 2.84 -11.38
CA PRO A 60 9.45 3.51 -12.46
C PRO A 60 9.38 5.04 -12.37
N GLU A 61 8.44 5.59 -11.60
CA GLU A 61 8.28 7.02 -11.36
C GLU A 61 9.31 7.59 -10.36
N VAL A 62 10.01 6.73 -9.60
CA VAL A 62 11.00 7.17 -8.59
C VAL A 62 12.35 7.46 -9.26
N SER A 63 12.69 8.74 -9.36
CA SER A 63 13.97 9.21 -9.90
C SER A 63 15.05 9.43 -8.84
N LEU A 64 14.69 9.53 -7.56
CA LEU A 64 15.63 9.82 -6.48
C LEU A 64 15.41 8.91 -5.27
N VAL A 65 16.49 8.34 -4.75
CA VAL A 65 16.54 7.65 -3.46
C VAL A 65 17.54 8.36 -2.56
N ALA A 66 17.07 8.88 -1.42
CA ALA A 66 17.93 9.49 -0.40
C ALA A 66 18.11 8.52 0.79
N ILE A 67 19.36 8.20 1.11
CA ILE A 67 19.73 7.32 2.23
C ILE A 67 20.34 8.19 3.32
N LEU A 68 19.56 8.45 4.37
CA LEU A 68 20.04 9.16 5.56
C LEU A 68 20.83 8.24 6.47
N GLU A 69 21.83 8.79 7.17
CA GLU A 69 22.72 8.04 8.07
C GLU A 69 23.29 6.80 7.38
N ALA A 70 23.87 7.00 6.20
CA ALA A 70 24.34 5.91 5.34
C ALA A 70 25.59 5.20 5.91
N ASP A 71 26.32 5.88 6.80
CA ASP A 71 27.52 5.37 7.48
C ASP A 71 27.25 4.70 8.84
N LYS A 72 26.00 4.67 9.29
CA LYS A 72 25.62 3.92 10.49
C LYS A 72 25.48 2.45 10.17
N GLU A 73 26.61 1.73 10.22
CA GLU A 73 26.65 0.29 9.93
C GLU A 73 25.68 -0.51 10.81
N GLY A 74 25.23 -1.64 10.25
CA GLY A 74 24.20 -2.49 10.84
C GLY A 74 23.35 -3.13 9.76
N PHE A 75 22.27 -3.81 10.15
CA PHE A 75 21.42 -4.54 9.21
C PHE A 75 20.91 -3.68 8.03
N LEU A 76 20.42 -2.47 8.32
CA LEU A 76 19.84 -1.55 7.33
C LEU A 76 20.88 -0.84 6.45
N ARG A 77 22.17 -0.93 6.78
CA ARG A 77 23.29 -0.28 6.06
C ARG A 77 24.40 -1.27 5.69
N SER A 78 24.07 -2.56 5.70
CA SER A 78 24.93 -3.58 5.13
C SER A 78 25.07 -3.37 3.62
N GLU A 79 26.13 -3.92 3.03
CA GLU A 79 26.34 -3.91 1.58
C GLU A 79 25.08 -4.34 0.81
N THR A 80 24.48 -5.47 1.20
CA THR A 80 23.27 -6.01 0.57
C THR A 80 22.10 -5.06 0.68
N SER A 81 21.85 -4.49 1.86
CA SER A 81 20.75 -3.56 2.10
C SER A 81 20.93 -2.26 1.29
N LEU A 82 22.16 -1.74 1.21
CA LEU A 82 22.47 -0.56 0.42
C LEU A 82 22.25 -0.82 -1.07
N VAL A 83 22.75 -1.94 -1.62
CA VAL A 83 22.52 -2.32 -3.02
C VAL A 83 21.02 -2.43 -3.33
N GLN A 84 20.24 -3.07 -2.46
CA GLN A 84 18.79 -3.21 -2.64
C GLN A 84 18.04 -1.87 -2.56
N THR A 85 18.52 -0.94 -1.72
CA THR A 85 17.95 0.41 -1.58
C THR A 85 18.25 1.24 -2.82
N MET A 86 19.51 1.22 -3.29
CA MET A 86 19.93 1.90 -4.51
C MET A 86 19.20 1.38 -5.75
N GLY A 87 18.93 0.07 -5.81
CA GLY A 87 18.19 -0.56 -6.90
C GLY A 87 16.77 -0.02 -7.12
N ARG A 88 16.21 0.76 -6.19
CA ARG A 88 14.89 1.38 -6.37
C ARG A 88 14.90 2.53 -7.37
N ALA A 89 16.03 3.24 -7.49
CA ALA A 89 16.20 4.26 -8.51
C ALA A 89 16.51 3.66 -9.91
N ALA A 90 16.88 2.37 -9.99
CA ALA A 90 17.40 1.76 -11.21
C ALA A 90 16.37 1.58 -12.34
N ARG A 91 15.09 1.88 -12.07
CA ARG A 91 14.00 1.77 -13.07
C ARG A 91 13.67 3.08 -13.79
N HIS A 92 14.27 4.18 -13.33
CA HIS A 92 14.11 5.49 -13.93
C HIS A 92 15.39 5.85 -14.69
N VAL A 93 15.27 6.41 -15.90
CA VAL A 93 16.42 6.80 -16.72
C VAL A 93 17.34 7.80 -16.01
N ASP A 94 16.75 8.78 -15.32
CA ASP A 94 17.45 9.75 -14.47
C ASP A 94 17.61 9.29 -13.00
N GLY A 95 17.53 7.97 -12.75
CA GLY A 95 17.65 7.39 -11.42
C GLY A 95 18.93 7.80 -10.70
N LYS A 96 18.78 8.44 -9.54
CA LYS A 96 19.88 8.92 -8.69
C LYS A 96 19.73 8.42 -7.26
N VAL A 97 20.87 8.24 -6.62
CA VAL A 97 20.96 7.92 -5.19
C VAL A 97 21.84 8.96 -4.51
N ILE A 98 21.35 9.52 -3.41
CA ILE A 98 22.14 10.39 -2.52
C ILE A 98 22.31 9.67 -1.19
N MET A 99 23.55 9.53 -0.73
CA MET A 99 23.88 8.93 0.56
C MET A 99 24.43 10.02 1.48
N TYR A 100 23.70 10.32 2.56
CA TYR A 100 24.14 11.27 3.57
C TYR A 100 24.92 10.52 4.65
N ALA A 101 26.21 10.84 4.78
CA ALA A 101 27.15 10.20 5.68
C ALA A 101 28.28 11.17 6.01
N ASP A 102 28.85 11.02 7.21
CA ASP A 102 30.05 11.75 7.61
C ASP A 102 31.31 11.04 7.08
N THR A 103 31.26 9.71 6.96
CA THR A 103 32.38 8.88 6.51
C THR A 103 31.97 7.82 5.50
N GLN A 104 32.88 7.40 4.63
CA GLN A 104 32.64 6.26 3.73
C GLN A 104 33.00 4.94 4.43
N THR A 105 32.00 4.13 4.76
CA THR A 105 32.21 2.82 5.39
C THR A 105 32.63 1.75 4.38
N GLY A 106 33.11 0.61 4.88
CA GLY A 106 33.43 -0.54 4.04
C GLY A 106 32.19 -1.08 3.31
N SER A 107 31.04 -1.10 3.98
CA SER A 107 29.76 -1.51 3.38
C SER A 107 29.31 -0.57 2.26
N MET A 108 29.46 0.74 2.46
CA MET A 108 29.18 1.74 1.43
C MET A 108 30.09 1.57 0.22
N LYS A 109 31.40 1.42 0.44
CA LYS A 109 32.38 1.26 -0.64
C LYS A 109 32.04 0.06 -1.51
N ARG A 110 31.87 -1.12 -0.92
CA ARG A 110 31.53 -2.34 -1.67
C ARG A 110 30.20 -2.22 -2.44
N ALA A 111 29.18 -1.61 -1.82
CA ALA A 111 27.90 -1.39 -2.47
C ALA A 111 28.02 -0.44 -3.68
N ILE A 112 28.76 0.68 -3.54
CA ILE A 112 29.00 1.64 -4.62
C ILE A 112 29.80 0.98 -5.75
N ASP A 113 30.84 0.23 -5.42
CA ASP A 113 31.68 -0.47 -6.39
C ASP A 113 30.85 -1.49 -7.20
N GLU A 114 29.96 -2.25 -6.55
CA GLU A 114 29.08 -3.20 -7.23
C GLU A 114 28.06 -2.52 -8.15
N ILE A 115 27.48 -1.39 -7.75
CA ILE A 115 26.57 -0.62 -8.61
C ILE A 115 27.32 -0.05 -9.82
N ASN A 116 28.50 0.52 -9.62
CA ASN A 116 29.33 1.04 -10.71
C ASN A 116 29.77 -0.06 -11.68
N ARG A 117 30.13 -1.24 -11.16
CA ARG A 117 30.45 -2.41 -11.99
C ARG A 117 29.27 -2.82 -12.86
N ARG A 118 28.06 -2.91 -12.29
CA ARG A 118 26.83 -3.24 -13.04
C ARG A 118 26.51 -2.20 -14.10
N ARG A 119 26.57 -0.92 -13.73
CA ARG A 119 26.30 0.19 -14.65
C ARG A 119 27.25 0.18 -15.84
N LYS A 120 28.54 -0.02 -15.59
CA LYS A 120 29.55 -0.13 -16.66
C LYS A 120 29.21 -1.25 -17.65
N ILE A 121 28.88 -2.44 -17.16
CA ILE A 121 28.50 -3.57 -18.01
C ILE A 121 27.24 -3.24 -18.85
N GLN A 122 26.27 -2.56 -18.25
CA GLN A 122 25.05 -2.14 -18.94
C GLN A 122 25.34 -1.08 -20.01
N ASP A 123 26.16 -0.09 -19.70
CA ASP A 123 26.54 0.98 -20.64
C ASP A 123 27.34 0.42 -21.81
N ASP A 124 28.32 -0.46 -21.55
CA ASP A 124 29.12 -1.14 -22.58
C ASP A 124 28.22 -1.98 -23.51
N TYR A 125 27.27 -2.72 -22.95
CA TYR A 125 26.29 -3.49 -23.73
C TYR A 125 25.38 -2.57 -24.56
N ASN A 126 24.86 -1.51 -23.96
CA ASN A 126 23.99 -0.57 -24.65
C ASN A 126 24.70 0.10 -25.84
N GLN A 127 25.96 0.48 -25.67
CA GLN A 127 26.78 1.04 -26.75
C GLN A 127 27.04 0.02 -27.86
N ALA A 128 27.41 -1.22 -27.51
CA ALA A 128 27.66 -2.28 -28.48
C ALA A 128 26.41 -2.64 -29.30
N HIS A 129 25.22 -2.47 -28.73
CA HIS A 129 23.94 -2.83 -29.35
C HIS A 129 23.10 -1.62 -29.81
N ASN A 130 23.62 -0.40 -29.74
CA ASN A 130 22.89 0.85 -30.05
C ASN A 130 21.54 0.99 -29.30
N ILE A 131 21.51 0.61 -28.03
CA ILE A 131 20.32 0.71 -27.18
C ILE A 131 20.34 2.06 -26.45
N THR A 132 19.29 2.86 -26.61
CA THR A 132 19.06 4.05 -25.79
C THR A 132 18.19 3.69 -24.59
N PRO A 133 18.66 3.91 -23.34
CA PRO A 133 17.85 3.66 -22.15
C PRO A 133 16.56 4.46 -22.16
N VAL A 134 15.44 3.81 -21.89
CA VAL A 134 14.12 4.43 -21.76
C VAL A 134 13.47 3.99 -20.46
N SER A 135 12.79 4.90 -19.77
CA SER A 135 12.01 4.56 -18.58
C SER A 135 10.84 3.66 -18.97
N ILE A 136 10.62 2.61 -18.18
CA ILE A 136 9.51 1.68 -18.38
C ILE A 136 8.24 2.33 -17.82
N SER A 137 7.24 2.63 -18.66
CA SER A 137 5.92 3.02 -18.17
C SER A 137 5.09 1.77 -17.90
N LYS A 138 4.59 1.63 -16.66
CA LYS A 138 3.65 0.55 -16.29
C LYS A 138 2.25 1.14 -16.13
N PRO A 139 1.21 0.53 -16.73
CA PRO A 139 -0.15 0.98 -16.53
C PRO A 139 -0.53 0.91 -15.04
N PHE A 140 -1.32 1.88 -14.60
CA PHE A 140 -1.94 1.82 -13.29
C PHE A 140 -2.93 0.65 -13.26
N ARG A 141 -2.92 -0.16 -12.21
CA ARG A 141 -4.02 -1.10 -11.98
C ARG A 141 -5.19 -0.27 -11.45
N ASP A 142 -6.27 -0.20 -12.21
CA ASP A 142 -7.50 0.45 -11.76
C ASP A 142 -8.20 -0.43 -10.73
N LYS A 143 -7.87 -0.25 -9.45
CA LYS A 143 -8.52 -0.94 -8.33
C LYS A 143 -9.63 -0.13 -7.66
N ILE A 144 -9.82 1.15 -8.04
CA ILE A 144 -10.58 2.10 -7.22
C ILE A 144 -12.02 2.31 -7.70
N ILE A 145 -12.30 2.19 -9.00
CA ILE A 145 -13.69 2.37 -9.49
C ILE A 145 -14.53 1.13 -9.18
N GLU A 146 -13.96 -0.07 -9.35
CA GLU A 146 -14.72 -1.30 -9.07
C GLU A 146 -15.04 -1.47 -7.59
N ARG A 147 -14.15 -1.17 -6.62
CA ARG A 147 -14.42 -1.51 -5.21
C ARG A 147 -15.56 -0.71 -4.59
N GLN A 148 -15.60 0.61 -4.79
CA GLN A 148 -16.67 1.44 -4.24
C GLN A 148 -18.00 1.26 -4.98
N GLU A 149 -17.98 1.11 -6.31
CA GLU A 149 -19.19 0.81 -7.08
C GLU A 149 -19.70 -0.60 -6.76
N THR A 150 -18.84 -1.61 -6.71
CA THR A 150 -19.24 -2.99 -6.35
C THR A 150 -19.72 -3.08 -4.92
N ASP A 151 -19.10 -2.42 -3.94
CA ASP A 151 -19.58 -2.44 -2.56
C ASP A 151 -20.94 -1.74 -2.42
N ASN A 152 -21.15 -0.61 -3.11
CA ASN A 152 -22.45 0.06 -3.12
C ASN A 152 -23.51 -0.75 -3.88
N LEU A 153 -23.17 -1.37 -5.01
CA LEU A 153 -24.06 -2.24 -5.78
C LEU A 153 -24.39 -3.53 -5.02
N LYS A 154 -23.42 -4.11 -4.31
CA LYS A 154 -23.60 -5.29 -3.45
C LYS A 154 -24.48 -4.95 -2.25
N LYS A 155 -24.23 -3.82 -1.56
CA LYS A 155 -25.10 -3.34 -0.48
C LYS A 155 -26.52 -3.07 -0.97
N GLN A 156 -26.69 -2.48 -2.16
CA GLN A 156 -28.02 -2.31 -2.76
C GLN A 156 -28.69 -3.65 -3.11
N ARG A 157 -27.95 -4.61 -3.65
CA ARG A 157 -28.46 -5.97 -3.93
C ARG A 157 -28.88 -6.69 -2.65
N PHE A 158 -28.03 -6.69 -1.62
CA PHE A 158 -28.36 -7.31 -0.33
C PHE A 158 -29.55 -6.62 0.32
N LYS A 159 -29.64 -5.29 0.27
CA LYS A 159 -30.80 -4.54 0.75
C LYS A 159 -32.07 -4.91 -0.01
N LYS A 160 -31.99 -5.11 -1.33
CA LYS A 160 -33.12 -5.55 -2.17
C LYS A 160 -33.58 -6.97 -1.81
N ASP A 161 -32.64 -7.91 -1.73
CA ASP A 161 -32.91 -9.30 -1.32
C ASP A 161 -33.57 -9.36 0.08
N LEU A 162 -33.22 -8.43 0.97
CA LEU A 162 -33.78 -8.33 2.31
C LEU A 162 -35.13 -7.61 2.34
N THR A 163 -35.37 -6.60 1.48
CA THR A 163 -36.70 -5.97 1.35
C THR A 163 -37.75 -6.95 0.83
N ASP A 164 -37.37 -7.86 -0.08
CA ASP A 164 -38.26 -8.93 -0.56
C ASP A 164 -38.66 -9.91 0.57
N ILE A 165 -37.88 -9.97 1.66
CA ILE A 165 -38.17 -10.77 2.86
C ILE A 165 -39.01 -9.97 3.89
N ILE A 166 -38.85 -8.64 3.92
CA ILE A 166 -39.56 -7.73 4.84
C ILE A 166 -40.98 -7.41 4.33
N GLU A 167 -41.25 -7.49 3.03
CA GLU A 167 -42.59 -7.23 2.44
C GLU A 167 -43.62 -8.35 2.63
N VAL A 168 -43.29 -9.44 3.32
CA VAL A 168 -44.31 -10.30 3.92
C VAL A 168 -44.82 -9.61 5.18
N LYS A 169 -45.85 -8.77 5.01
CA LYS A 169 -46.74 -8.28 6.06
C LYS A 169 -47.06 -9.44 7.01
N ASP A 170 -46.40 -9.44 8.16
CA ASP A 170 -46.72 -10.12 9.44
C ASP A 170 -45.41 -10.42 10.20
N ALA A 171 -44.68 -9.37 10.59
CA ALA A 171 -43.75 -9.45 11.72
C ALA A 171 -44.42 -8.69 12.87
N ALA A 172 -45.10 -9.42 13.74
CA ALA A 172 -45.82 -8.85 14.87
C ALA A 172 -44.86 -8.32 15.97
N THR A 173 -43.56 -8.61 15.90
CA THR A 173 -42.56 -8.20 16.89
C THR A 173 -41.14 -8.09 16.31
N VAL A 174 -40.32 -7.17 16.85
CA VAL A 174 -38.88 -7.00 16.51
C VAL A 174 -38.09 -8.32 16.63
N ASN A 175 -38.44 -9.15 17.61
CA ASN A 175 -37.82 -10.46 17.82
C ASN A 175 -38.04 -11.44 16.66
N ASP A 176 -39.21 -11.39 16.01
CA ASP A 176 -39.52 -12.28 14.88
C ASP A 176 -38.70 -11.90 13.63
N LEU A 177 -38.44 -10.60 13.45
CA LEU A 177 -37.59 -10.09 12.39
C LEU A 177 -36.13 -10.54 12.59
N ILE A 178 -35.62 -10.44 13.82
CA ILE A 178 -34.27 -10.90 14.17
C ILE A 178 -34.12 -12.40 13.89
N GLN A 179 -35.09 -13.23 14.30
CA GLN A 179 -35.03 -14.68 14.03
C GLN A 179 -35.02 -15.02 12.53
N LYS A 180 -35.77 -14.29 11.72
CA LYS A 180 -35.75 -14.46 10.25
C LYS A 180 -34.38 -14.07 9.67
N LEU A 181 -33.81 -12.95 10.12
CA LEU A 181 -32.48 -12.50 9.69
C LEU A 181 -31.38 -13.48 10.13
N GLU A 182 -31.42 -14.02 11.35
CA GLU A 182 -30.46 -15.02 11.82
C GLU A 182 -30.48 -16.30 10.98
N LYS A 183 -31.67 -16.73 10.55
CA LYS A 183 -31.84 -17.90 9.69
C LYS A 183 -31.21 -17.69 8.32
N GLU A 184 -31.40 -16.50 7.73
CA GLU A 184 -30.79 -16.14 6.45
C GLU A 184 -29.28 -15.91 6.56
N MET A 185 -28.79 -15.35 7.67
CA MET A 185 -27.35 -15.25 7.95
C MET A 185 -26.70 -16.63 7.98
N LYS A 186 -27.31 -17.61 8.67
CA LYS A 186 -26.81 -18.99 8.73
C LYS A 186 -26.85 -19.68 7.36
N LYS A 187 -27.87 -19.38 6.56
CA LYS A 187 -27.99 -19.89 5.19
C LYS A 187 -26.89 -19.30 4.28
N ALA A 188 -26.68 -17.98 4.31
CA ALA A 188 -25.60 -17.32 3.58
C ALA A 188 -24.22 -17.86 3.98
N ALA A 189 -23.98 -18.08 5.28
CA ALA A 189 -22.75 -18.70 5.76
C ALA A 189 -22.57 -20.16 5.27
N LYS A 190 -23.66 -20.94 5.18
CA LYS A 190 -23.65 -22.31 4.65
C LYS A 190 -23.37 -22.34 3.15
N ASP A 191 -23.85 -21.33 2.42
CA ASP A 191 -23.65 -21.15 0.98
C ASP A 191 -22.29 -20.47 0.66
N LEU A 192 -21.43 -20.29 1.68
CA LEU A 192 -20.11 -19.62 1.60
C LEU A 192 -20.16 -18.15 1.17
N ASP A 193 -21.33 -17.51 1.27
CA ASP A 193 -21.53 -16.08 1.05
C ASP A 193 -21.30 -15.28 2.35
N PHE A 194 -20.02 -15.22 2.74
CA PHE A 194 -19.60 -14.58 4.00
C PHE A 194 -19.86 -13.07 4.02
N GLU A 195 -19.84 -12.41 2.86
CA GLU A 195 -20.13 -10.98 2.74
C GLU A 195 -21.60 -10.68 3.06
N LYS A 196 -22.53 -11.47 2.51
CA LYS A 196 -23.96 -11.36 2.84
C LYS A 196 -24.24 -11.71 4.30
N ALA A 197 -23.57 -12.73 4.85
CA ALA A 197 -23.69 -13.09 6.25
C ALA A 197 -23.22 -11.95 7.19
N ALA A 198 -22.09 -11.30 6.88
CA ALA A 198 -21.60 -10.16 7.65
C ALA A 198 -22.56 -8.96 7.58
N TYR A 199 -23.10 -8.66 6.40
CA TYR A 199 -24.09 -7.59 6.24
C TYR A 199 -25.36 -7.83 7.07
N ILE A 200 -25.88 -9.07 7.09
CA ILE A 200 -27.07 -9.42 7.88
C ILE A 200 -26.77 -9.35 9.39
N ARG A 201 -25.57 -9.79 9.83
CA ARG A 201 -25.13 -9.66 11.23
C ARG A 201 -25.14 -8.21 11.69
N ASP A 202 -24.53 -7.32 10.91
CA ASP A 202 -24.43 -5.90 11.26
C ASP A 202 -25.83 -5.27 11.30
N ARG A 203 -26.74 -5.68 10.39
CA ARG A 203 -28.13 -5.23 10.40
C ARG A 203 -28.94 -5.73 11.61
N ILE A 204 -28.69 -6.97 12.07
CA ILE A 204 -29.30 -7.48 13.30
C ILE A 204 -28.86 -6.65 14.50
N GLN A 205 -27.57 -6.31 14.57
CA GLN A 205 -27.03 -5.50 15.65
C GLN A 205 -27.64 -4.09 15.67
N GLU A 206 -27.75 -3.43 14.52
CA GLU A 206 -28.44 -2.13 14.39
C GLU A 206 -29.88 -2.19 14.91
N ILE A 207 -30.65 -3.21 14.52
CA ILE A 207 -32.05 -3.37 14.95
C ILE A 207 -32.15 -3.64 16.46
N GLN A 208 -31.21 -4.39 17.03
CA GLN A 208 -31.14 -4.62 18.47
C GLN A 208 -30.84 -3.31 19.21
N GLU A 209 -29.87 -2.53 18.74
CA GLU A 209 -29.51 -1.24 19.34
C GLU A 209 -30.63 -0.18 19.23
N GLU A 210 -31.35 -0.15 18.12
CA GLU A 210 -32.53 0.72 17.93
C GLU A 210 -33.71 0.33 18.84
N GLY A 211 -33.92 -0.98 19.07
CA GLY A 211 -34.98 -1.50 19.94
C GLY A 211 -34.75 -1.30 21.44
N PHE A 212 -33.52 -1.01 21.88
CA PHE A 212 -33.18 -0.72 23.28
C PHE A 212 -33.33 0.77 23.65
N ASN A 213 -33.46 1.67 22.67
CA ASN A 213 -33.55 3.12 22.87
C ASN A 213 -35.00 3.67 22.84
N HIS A 214 -36.01 2.79 22.88
CA HIS A 214 -37.42 3.14 22.99
C HIS A 214 -38.11 2.43 24.15
#